data_AF-A0A3Q0RDJ5-F1
#
_entry.id   AF-A0A3Q0RDJ5-F1
#
_cell.length_a   1.000
_cell.length_b   1.000
_cell.length_c   1.000
_cell.angle_alpha   90.00
_cell.angle_beta   90.00
_cell.angle_gamma   90.00
#
_symmetry.space_group_name_H-M   'P 1'
#
loop_
_entity.id
_entity.type
_entity.pdbx_description
1 polymer ?
#
loop_
_entity_poly.entity_id
_entity_poly.type
_entity_poly.pdbx_seq_one_letter_code
_entity_poly.pdbx_strand_id
1 'polypeptide(L)'
;MATPVPVLRLPKGPDPNSRGFDPNSPRFIALCRTSISSSAASESDSEQLQKEQHARSVLREGFLRCLLSMTNKKVQFQMYENVKVEATFGASDIDVLNFQVSDLHTPIGVQKEALIRCQDVISFTFDI
;
A
#
# COMPACT_ATOMS: atom_id res chain seq x y z
N MET A 1 14.63 12.98 23.31
CA MET A 1 14.72 11.54 23.02
C MET A 1 13.31 11.08 22.66
N ALA A 2 13.09 10.49 21.49
CA ALA A 2 11.77 10.03 21.09
C ALA A 2 11.47 8.68 21.80
N THR A 3 10.51 8.69 22.72
CA THR A 3 10.04 7.49 23.40
C THR A 3 9.23 6.63 22.42
N PRO A 4 9.59 5.36 22.18
CA PRO A 4 8.78 4.49 21.33
C PRO A 4 7.42 4.27 22.01
N VAL A 5 6.35 4.63 21.32
CA VAL A 5 4.99 4.40 21.79
C VAL A 5 4.73 2.89 21.71
N PRO A 6 4.42 2.21 22.82
CA PRO A 6 4.06 0.80 22.76
C PRO A 6 2.79 0.67 21.92
N VAL A 7 2.87 -0.11 20.85
CA VAL A 7 1.67 -0.51 20.11
C VAL A 7 0.89 -1.44 21.02
N LEU A 8 -0.08 -0.87 21.75
CA LEU A 8 -0.99 -1.64 22.58
C LEU A 8 -1.81 -2.53 21.64
N ARG A 9 -1.51 -3.83 21.62
CA ARG A 9 -2.23 -4.78 20.77
C ARG A 9 -3.65 -4.88 21.30
N LEU A 10 -4.59 -4.26 20.57
CA LEU A 10 -6.01 -4.41 20.87
C LEU A 10 -6.34 -5.92 20.91
N PRO A 11 -7.17 -6.36 21.87
CA PRO A 11 -7.57 -7.75 21.96
C PRO A 11 -8.18 -8.21 20.64
N LYS A 12 -7.89 -9.47 20.28
CA LYS A 12 -8.40 -10.08 19.05
C LYS A 12 -9.92 -9.90 19.01
N GLY A 13 -10.42 -9.32 17.92
CA GLY A 13 -11.85 -9.28 17.66
C GLY A 13 -12.43 -10.70 17.64
N PRO A 14 -13.72 -10.87 17.98
CA PRO A 14 -14.34 -12.19 18.16
C PRO A 14 -14.38 -13.06 16.89
N ASP A 15 -14.13 -12.49 15.70
CA ASP A 15 -14.13 -13.23 14.45
C ASP A 15 -12.78 -13.90 14.13
N PRO A 16 -12.77 -15.21 13.79
CA PRO A 16 -11.58 -15.89 13.28
C PRO A 16 -11.12 -15.36 11.91
N ASN A 17 -12.01 -14.69 11.17
CA ASN A 17 -11.72 -13.98 9.91
C ASN A 17 -11.57 -12.46 10.10
N SER A 18 -11.35 -12.01 11.34
CA SER A 18 -11.11 -10.61 11.65
C SER A 18 -10.01 -10.03 10.76
N ARG A 19 -10.21 -8.78 10.32
CA ARG A 19 -9.20 -7.92 9.67
C ARG A 19 -8.04 -7.54 10.62
N GLY A 20 -7.76 -8.37 11.62
CA GLY A 20 -6.83 -8.11 12.69
C GLY A 20 -5.38 -8.38 12.33
N PHE A 21 -4.49 -7.97 13.23
CA PHE A 21 -3.05 -8.21 13.19
C PHE A 21 -2.71 -9.64 13.64
N ASP A 22 -3.38 -10.66 13.11
CA ASP A 22 -2.97 -12.04 13.36
C ASP A 22 -1.66 -12.32 12.60
N PRO A 23 -0.54 -12.57 13.29
CA PRO A 23 0.74 -12.83 12.65
C PRO A 23 0.74 -14.09 11.78
N ASN A 24 -0.24 -14.99 11.98
CA ASN A 24 -0.41 -16.20 11.18
C ASN A 24 -1.45 -16.04 10.06
N SER A 25 -2.09 -14.88 9.92
CA SER A 25 -3.08 -14.68 8.86
C SER A 25 -2.41 -14.66 7.48
N PRO A 26 -3.07 -15.17 6.42
CA PRO A 26 -2.55 -15.09 5.06
C PRO A 26 -2.21 -13.65 4.64
N ARG A 27 -3.00 -12.67 5.09
CA ARG A 27 -2.77 -11.24 4.84
C ARG A 27 -1.49 -10.75 5.52
N PHE A 28 -1.29 -11.04 6.80
CA PHE A 28 -0.06 -10.63 7.51
C PHE A 28 1.17 -11.28 6.90
N ILE A 29 1.10 -12.56 6.57
CA ILE A 29 2.22 -13.30 5.95
C ILE A 29 2.56 -12.72 4.56
N ALA A 30 1.55 -12.36 3.77
CA ALA A 30 1.76 -11.77 2.44
C ALA A 30 2.28 -10.32 2.49
N LEU A 31 1.77 -9.49 3.41
CA LEU A 31 2.11 -8.06 3.49
C LEU A 31 3.32 -7.77 4.39
N CYS A 32 3.67 -8.66 5.31
CA CYS A 32 4.67 -8.44 6.36
C CYS A 32 5.59 -9.64 6.52
N ARG A 33 6.13 -10.20 5.41
CA ARG A 33 7.29 -11.08 5.51
C ARG A 33 8.50 -10.24 5.96
N THR A 34 8.64 -10.04 7.27
CA THR A 34 9.86 -9.50 7.86
C THR A 34 10.99 -10.47 7.56
N SER A 35 12.16 -9.97 7.21
CA SER A 35 13.39 -10.74 6.98
C SER A 35 13.86 -11.53 8.20
N ILE A 36 13.24 -11.29 9.37
CA ILE A 36 13.63 -11.81 10.66
C ILE A 36 12.46 -12.58 11.26
N SER A 37 12.70 -13.85 11.60
CA SER A 37 11.72 -14.71 12.29
C SER A 37 11.53 -14.22 13.72
N SER A 38 10.28 -14.03 14.14
CA SER A 38 9.92 -13.65 15.50
C SER A 38 10.17 -14.76 16.55
N SER A 39 10.73 -15.90 16.15
CA SER A 39 10.78 -17.13 16.96
C SER A 39 12.11 -17.44 17.65
N ALA A 40 13.12 -16.57 17.65
CA ALA A 40 14.31 -16.70 18.51
C ALA A 40 15.02 -15.36 18.64
N ALA A 41 14.54 -14.47 19.53
CA ALA A 41 15.12 -13.15 19.70
C ALA A 41 16.47 -13.24 20.45
N SER A 42 17.59 -13.09 19.73
CA SER A 42 18.84 -12.60 20.33
C SER A 42 18.79 -11.07 20.44
N GLU A 43 19.54 -10.45 21.36
CA GLU A 43 19.57 -8.97 21.48
C GLU A 43 20.01 -8.28 20.16
N SER A 44 20.89 -8.93 19.39
CA SER A 44 21.29 -8.47 18.05
C SER A 44 20.13 -8.42 17.04
N ASP A 45 19.17 -9.36 17.13
CA ASP A 45 18.01 -9.37 16.23
C ASP A 45 17.07 -8.20 16.51
N SER A 46 17.05 -7.70 17.75
CA SER A 46 16.17 -6.60 18.17
C SER A 46 16.61 -5.26 17.61
N GLU A 47 17.92 -4.95 17.63
CA GLU A 47 18.45 -3.72 17.02
C GLU A 47 18.29 -3.71 15.50
N GLN A 48 18.52 -4.85 14.85
CA GLN A 48 18.33 -4.98 13.41
C GLN A 48 16.85 -4.81 13.04
N LEU A 49 15.94 -5.42 13.78
CA LEU A 49 14.50 -5.25 13.59
C LEU A 49 14.07 -3.79 13.72
N GLN A 50 14.60 -3.06 14.71
CA GLN A 50 14.30 -1.64 14.90
C GLN A 50 14.78 -0.80 13.70
N LYS A 51 15.99 -1.06 13.19
CA LYS A 51 16.53 -0.39 12.00
C LYS A 51 15.67 -0.66 10.77
N GLU A 52 15.27 -1.92 10.56
CA GLU A 52 14.37 -2.28 9.45
C GLU A 52 13.00 -1.61 9.57
N GLN A 53 12.40 -1.59 10.76
CA GLN A 53 11.09 -0.95 10.97
C GLN A 53 11.17 0.56 10.73
N HIS A 54 12.24 1.21 11.18
CA HIS A 54 12.47 2.62 10.89
C HIS A 54 12.59 2.87 9.37
N ALA A 55 13.40 2.07 8.68
CA ALA A 55 13.55 2.17 7.22
C ALA A 55 12.21 1.95 6.48
N ARG A 56 11.43 0.94 6.88
CA ARG A 56 10.07 0.69 6.34
C ARG A 56 9.16 1.88 6.57
N SER A 57 9.21 2.51 7.75
CA SER A 57 8.41 3.70 8.06
C SER A 57 8.77 4.88 7.15
N VAL A 58 10.05 5.15 6.95
CA VAL A 58 10.52 6.25 6.07
C VAL A 58 10.11 6.02 4.62
N LEU A 59 10.30 4.80 4.10
CA LEU A 59 9.87 4.44 2.74
C LEU A 59 8.35 4.54 2.58
N ARG A 60 7.61 4.09 3.59
CA ARG A 60 6.15 4.15 3.58
C ARG A 60 5.65 5.59 3.63
N GLU A 61 6.27 6.46 4.43
CA GLU A 61 5.94 7.89 4.45
C GLU A 61 6.15 8.51 3.06
N GLY A 62 7.31 8.28 2.44
CA GLY A 62 7.61 8.80 1.10
C GLY A 62 6.59 8.34 0.06
N PHE A 63 6.22 7.06 0.10
CA PHE A 63 5.19 6.49 -0.77
C PHE A 63 3.80 7.13 -0.55
N LEU A 64 3.38 7.31 0.71
CA LEU A 64 2.10 7.95 1.01
C LEU A 64 2.07 9.42 0.60
N ARG A 65 3.18 10.15 0.76
CA ARG A 65 3.31 11.53 0.27
C ARG A 65 3.23 11.61 -1.25
N CYS A 66 3.77 10.62 -1.97
CA CYS A 66 3.63 10.49 -3.42
C CYS A 66 2.17 10.27 -3.84
N LEU A 67 1.43 9.38 -3.18
CA LEU A 67 -0.01 9.21 -3.45
C LEU A 67 -0.79 10.50 -3.19
N LEU A 68 -0.46 11.21 -2.10
CA LEU A 68 -1.09 12.48 -1.78
C LEU A 68 -0.82 13.53 -2.87
N SER A 69 0.41 13.63 -3.37
CA SER A 69 0.77 14.60 -4.43
C SER A 69 0.17 14.28 -5.79
N MET A 70 -0.31 13.05 -5.99
CA MET A 70 -1.01 12.61 -7.20
C MET A 70 -2.51 12.98 -7.20
N THR A 71 -3.09 13.30 -6.04
CA THR A 71 -4.52 13.64 -5.89
C THR A 71 -4.95 14.74 -6.85
N ASN A 72 -6.05 14.53 -7.56
CA ASN A 72 -6.63 15.43 -8.57
C ASN A 72 -5.72 15.74 -9.77
N LYS A 73 -4.67 14.94 -10.00
CA LYS A 73 -3.82 15.07 -11.18
C LYS A 73 -4.21 14.09 -12.28
N LYS A 74 -3.85 14.45 -13.51
CA LYS A 74 -3.88 13.51 -14.63
C LYS A 74 -2.76 12.49 -14.45
N VAL A 75 -3.13 11.22 -14.53
CA VAL A 75 -2.25 10.08 -14.37
C VAL A 75 -2.41 9.19 -15.59
N GLN A 76 -1.30 8.82 -16.19
CA GLN A 76 -1.25 7.84 -17.26
C GLN A 76 -0.96 6.46 -16.67
N PHE A 77 -1.83 5.50 -16.93
CA PHE A 77 -1.67 4.11 -16.52
C PHE A 77 -1.28 3.27 -17.74
N GLN A 78 -0.21 2.50 -17.59
CA GLN A 78 0.16 1.43 -18.50
C GLN A 78 -0.46 0.13 -17.98
N MET A 79 -1.32 -0.49 -18.78
CA MET A 79 -2.01 -1.73 -18.46
C MET A 79 -1.49 -2.88 -19.34
N TYR A 80 -1.98 -4.09 -19.09
CA TYR A 80 -1.74 -5.25 -19.96
C TYR A 80 -2.25 -5.02 -21.39
N GLU A 81 -1.79 -5.87 -22.32
CA GLU A 81 -2.11 -5.76 -23.75
C GLU A 81 -1.71 -4.41 -24.39
N ASN A 82 -0.66 -3.77 -23.85
CA ASN A 82 -0.15 -2.48 -24.30
C ASN A 82 -1.21 -1.36 -24.27
N VAL A 83 -2.23 -1.49 -23.42
CA VAL A 83 -3.27 -0.47 -23.25
C VAL A 83 -2.74 0.67 -22.38
N LYS A 84 -2.86 1.90 -22.90
CA LYS A 84 -2.56 3.13 -22.18
C LYS A 84 -3.86 3.87 -21.92
N VAL A 85 -4.14 4.18 -20.67
CA VAL A 85 -5.31 4.96 -20.28
C VAL A 85 -4.88 6.17 -19.47
N GLU A 86 -5.61 7.26 -19.62
CA GLU A 86 -5.41 8.48 -18.84
C GLU A 86 -6.64 8.71 -17.97
N ALA A 87 -6.45 9.08 -16.71
CA ALA A 87 -7.55 9.45 -15.82
C ALA A 87 -7.12 10.51 -14.83
N THR A 88 -8.09 11.18 -14.21
CA THR A 88 -7.86 12.02 -13.05
C THR A 88 -7.82 11.12 -11.82
N PHE A 89 -6.70 11.09 -11.11
CA PHE A 89 -6.60 10.29 -9.88
C PHE A 89 -7.37 10.95 -8.74
N GLY A 90 -8.23 10.18 -8.06
CA GLY A 90 -8.95 10.65 -6.89
C GLY A 90 -8.38 10.08 -5.60
N ALA A 91 -8.38 8.74 -5.46
CA ALA A 91 -7.91 8.09 -4.24
C ALA A 91 -7.38 6.67 -4.48
N SER A 92 -6.61 6.16 -3.52
CA SER A 92 -6.20 4.76 -3.43
C SER A 92 -6.63 4.19 -2.08
N ASP A 93 -6.89 2.90 -2.02
CA ASP A 93 -6.93 2.21 -0.73
C ASP A 93 -5.53 2.19 -0.08
N ILE A 94 -5.48 1.95 1.23
CA ILE A 94 -4.23 1.98 2.00
C ILE A 94 -3.24 0.92 1.49
N ASP A 95 -3.72 -0.23 1.03
CA ASP A 95 -2.87 -1.31 0.55
C ASP A 95 -2.48 -1.14 -0.93
N VAL A 96 -3.02 -0.13 -1.62
CA VAL A 96 -2.80 0.15 -3.05
C VAL A 96 -3.13 -1.07 -3.91
N LEU A 97 -4.29 -1.66 -3.62
CA LEU A 97 -4.90 -2.70 -4.44
C LEU A 97 -5.85 -2.09 -5.47
N ASN A 98 -6.31 -0.85 -5.25
CA ASN A 98 -7.27 -0.19 -6.14
C ASN A 98 -7.05 1.33 -6.22
N PHE A 99 -7.22 1.88 -7.42
CA PHE A 99 -7.21 3.31 -7.70
C PHE A 99 -8.61 3.75 -8.11
N GLN A 100 -9.23 4.64 -7.33
CA GLN A 100 -10.41 5.37 -7.76
C GLN A 100 -9.96 6.54 -8.64
N VAL A 101 -10.57 6.63 -9.81
CA VAL A 101 -10.28 7.65 -10.81
C VAL A 101 -11.57 8.18 -11.42
N SER A 102 -11.52 9.44 -11.87
CA SER A 102 -12.56 10.04 -12.69
C SER A 102 -12.04 10.36 -14.10
N ASP A 103 -12.96 10.53 -15.04
CA ASP A 103 -12.67 10.83 -16.44
C ASP A 103 -11.64 9.85 -17.05
N LEU A 104 -11.88 8.55 -16.88
CA LEU A 104 -11.01 7.51 -17.42
C LEU A 104 -11.17 7.42 -18.94
N HIS A 105 -10.14 7.83 -19.67
CA HIS A 105 -10.07 7.79 -21.13
C HIS A 105 -9.57 6.41 -21.57
N THR A 106 -10.46 5.67 -22.21
CA THR A 106 -10.18 4.38 -22.83
C THR A 106 -10.27 4.50 -24.35
N PRO A 107 -9.71 3.55 -25.13
CA PRO A 107 -9.82 3.56 -26.58
C PRO A 107 -11.27 3.58 -27.12
N ILE A 108 -12.24 3.11 -26.33
CA ILE A 108 -13.65 3.03 -26.73
C ILE A 108 -14.49 4.23 -26.23
N GLY A 109 -13.94 5.08 -25.36
CA GLY A 109 -14.66 6.23 -24.81
C GLY A 109 -14.20 6.64 -23.42
N VAL A 110 -14.93 7.59 -22.84
CA VAL A 110 -14.64 8.15 -21.52
C VAL A 110 -15.62 7.61 -20.49
N GLN A 111 -15.08 6.99 -19.45
CA GLN A 111 -15.83 6.52 -18.29
C GLN A 111 -15.75 7.57 -17.18
N LYS A 112 -16.90 8.10 -16.76
CA LYS A 112 -16.96 9.20 -15.77
C LYS A 112 -16.28 8.85 -14.44
N GLU A 113 -16.55 7.67 -13.91
CA GLU A 113 -15.98 7.16 -12.66
C GLU A 113 -15.59 5.70 -12.84
N ALA A 114 -14.42 5.32 -12.32
CA ALA A 114 -13.90 3.96 -12.40
C ALA A 114 -13.05 3.58 -11.19
N LEU A 115 -12.97 2.28 -10.93
CA LEU A 115 -12.04 1.68 -9.98
C LEU A 115 -11.09 0.77 -10.76
N ILE A 116 -9.83 1.17 -10.86
CA ILE A 116 -8.78 0.39 -11.52
C ILE A 116 -8.12 -0.51 -10.47
N ARG A 117 -8.06 -1.81 -10.71
CA ARG A 117 -7.36 -2.73 -9.81
C ARG A 117 -5.86 -2.66 -10.07
N CYS A 118 -5.06 -2.74 -9.01
CA CYS A 118 -3.60 -2.76 -9.10
C CYS A 118 -3.08 -3.91 -9.98
N GLN A 119 -3.79 -5.06 -9.97
CA GLN A 119 -3.47 -6.20 -10.82
C GLN A 119 -3.62 -5.93 -12.32
N ASP A 120 -4.34 -4.89 -12.73
CA ASP A 120 -4.51 -4.52 -14.14
C ASP A 120 -3.46 -3.49 -14.59
N VAL A 121 -2.68 -2.93 -13.65
CA VAL A 121 -1.71 -1.84 -13.87
C VAL A 121 -0.28 -2.38 -13.80
N ILE A 122 0.52 -2.09 -14.82
CA ILE A 122 1.95 -2.37 -14.87
C ILE A 122 2.73 -1.21 -14.23
N SER A 123 2.38 0.02 -14.61
CA SER A 123 2.98 1.24 -14.07
C SER A 123 2.05 2.42 -14.25
N PHE A 124 2.31 3.51 -13.53
CA PHE A 124 1.64 4.79 -13.75
C PHE A 124 2.63 5.95 -13.64
N THR A 125 2.31 7.06 -14.33
CA THR A 125 3.15 8.26 -14.38
C THR A 125 2.28 9.50 -14.26
N PHE A 126 2.77 10.51 -13.55
CA PHE A 126 2.11 11.79 -13.36
C PHE A 126 3.15 12.91 -13.17
N ASP A 127 2.76 14.14 -13.46
CA ASP A 127 3.61 15.31 -13.27
C ASP A 127 3.51 15.85 -11.83
N ILE A 128 4.65 16.15 -11.21
CA ILE A 128 4.73 16.70 -9.84
C ILE A 128 4.49 18.22 -9.83
#